data_AF-J2TYG2-F1
#
_entry.id   AF-J2TYG2-F1
#
_cell.length_a   1.000
_cell.length_b   1.000
_cell.length_c   1.000
_cell.angle_alpha   90.00
_cell.angle_beta   90.00
_cell.angle_gamma   90.00
#
_symmetry.space_group_name_H-M   'P 1'
#
loop_
_entity.id
_entity.type
_entity.pdbx_description
1 polymer ?
#
loop_
_entity_poly.entity_id
_entity_poly.type
_entity_poly.pdbx_seq_one_letter_code
_entity_poly.pdbx_strand_id
1 'polypeptide(L)' 'MPMHPQSSPLPYFDPSVFTRHNRFLHTFMRNNQAWFCAQDLGRLMGKPLNERLTLKLDPDQRRTVSAFRA' A
#
# COMPACT_ATOMS: atom_id res chain seq x y z
N MET A 1 5.36 25.44 -18.32
CA MET A 1 5.88 24.18 -17.77
C MET A 1 5.75 24.24 -16.26
N PRO A 2 4.87 23.46 -15.61
CA PRO A 2 4.77 23.50 -14.16
C PRO A 2 5.95 22.73 -13.56
N MET A 3 6.69 23.41 -12.67
CA MET A 3 7.78 22.85 -11.87
C MET A 3 7.21 21.77 -10.96
N HIS A 4 7.60 20.51 -11.16
CA HIS A 4 7.44 19.50 -10.13
C HIS A 4 8.42 19.81 -8.99
N PRO A 5 7.98 19.94 -7.73
CA PRO A 5 8.88 20.09 -6.60
C PRO A 5 9.56 18.74 -6.30
N GLN A 6 10.66 18.46 -7.00
CA GLN A 6 11.59 17.39 -6.65
C GLN A 6 12.47 17.81 -5.46
N SER A 7 11.93 17.81 -4.24
CA SER A 7 12.77 17.77 -3.02
C SER A 7 11.93 17.62 -1.75
N SER A 8 11.13 16.54 -1.66
CA SER A 8 10.75 15.99 -0.35
C SER A 8 11.46 14.64 -0.18
N PRO A 9 12.23 14.43 0.90
CA PRO A 9 12.89 13.14 1.17
C PRO A 9 11.90 12.05 1.63
N LEU A 10 10.61 12.35 1.60
CA LEU A 10 9.58 11.37 1.90
C LEU A 10 9.34 10.52 0.66
N PRO A 11 9.22 9.19 0.79
CA PRO A 11 8.82 8.35 -0.31
C PRO A 11 7.45 8.84 -0.80
N TYR A 12 7.45 9.51 -1.94
CA TYR A 12 6.23 9.94 -2.61
C TYR A 12 5.51 8.69 -3.10
N PHE A 13 4.46 8.31 -2.39
CA PHE A 13 3.56 7.24 -2.79
C PHE A 13 2.34 7.91 -3.41
N ASP A 14 2.06 7.65 -4.69
CA ASP A 14 0.79 8.06 -5.28
C ASP A 14 -0.31 7.17 -4.71
N PRO A 15 -1.21 7.70 -3.85
CA PRO A 15 -2.32 6.93 -3.36
C PRO A 15 -3.27 6.67 -4.53
N SER A 16 -3.64 5.41 -4.71
CA SER A 16 -4.60 4.95 -5.71
C SER A 16 -5.74 4.24 -5.00
N VAL A 17 -6.97 4.50 -5.43
CA VAL A 17 -8.15 3.80 -4.89
C VAL A 17 -8.46 2.63 -5.82
N PHE A 18 -8.31 1.41 -5.32
CA PHE A 18 -8.70 0.22 -6.05
C PHE A 18 -10.09 -0.23 -5.60
N THR A 19 -11.02 -0.33 -6.54
CA THR A 19 -12.40 -0.73 -6.25
C THR A 19 -12.59 -2.18 -6.65
N ARG A 20 -12.87 -3.06 -5.67
CA ARG A 20 -13.15 -4.48 -5.93
C ARG A 20 -14.21 -5.01 -4.96
N HIS A 21 -15.17 -5.78 -5.47
CA HIS A 21 -16.28 -6.34 -4.67
C HIS A 21 -17.01 -5.28 -3.81
N ASN A 22 -17.27 -4.10 -4.38
CA ASN A 22 -17.91 -2.97 -3.70
C ASN A 22 -17.15 -2.45 -2.47
N ARG A 23 -15.83 -2.67 -2.43
CA ARG A 23 -14.92 -2.16 -1.40
C ARG A 23 -13.90 -1.23 -2.04
N PHE A 24 -13.68 -0.09 -1.40
CA PHE A 24 -12.59 0.82 -1.70
C PHE A 24 -11.37 0.40 -0.89
N LEU A 25 -10.31 0.01 -1.57
CA LEU A 25 -9.05 -0.37 -0.96
C LEU A 25 -8.06 0.75 -1.21
N HIS A 26 -7.39 1.19 -0.14
CA HIS A 26 -6.30 2.13 -0.29
C HIS A 26 -5.08 1.36 -0.78
N THR A 27 -4.61 1.75 -1.96
CA THR A 27 -3.43 1.17 -2.58
C THR A 27 -2.45 2.26 -2.92
N PHE A 28 -1.22 1.88 -3.21
CA PHE A 28 -0.29 2.76 -3.88
C PHE A 28 0.37 2.00 -5.03
N MET A 29 0.61 2.72 -6.12
CA MET A 29 1.31 2.16 -7.26
C MET A 29 2.82 2.35 -7.05
N ARG A 30 3.57 1.26 -7.15
CA ARG A 30 5.03 1.30 -7.09
C ARG A 30 5.62 0.30 -8.07
N ASN A 31 6.53 0.75 -8.93
CA ASN A 31 7.19 -0.09 -9.95
C ASN A 31 6.20 -0.91 -10.80
N ASN A 32 5.09 -0.30 -11.25
CA ASN A 32 3.99 -0.98 -11.95
C ASN A 32 3.27 -2.09 -11.16
N GLN A 33 3.46 -2.17 -9.85
CA GLN A 33 2.78 -3.10 -8.96
C GLN A 33 1.86 -2.34 -8.01
N ALA A 34 0.67 -2.89 -7.75
CA ALA A 34 -0.28 -2.34 -6.78
C ALA A 34 0.02 -2.90 -5.39
N TRP A 35 0.34 -2.01 -4.46
CA TRP A 35 0.62 -2.37 -3.07
C TRP A 35 -0.57 -2.00 -2.19
N PHE A 36 -0.95 -2.91 -1.30
CA PHE A 36 -2.10 -2.77 -0.43
C PHE A 36 -1.65 -2.70 1.03
N CYS A 37 -2.36 -1.93 1.85
CA CYS A 37 -2.24 -2.07 3.30
C CYS A 37 -2.68 -3.47 3.72
N ALA A 38 -1.94 -4.12 4.64
CA ALA A 38 -2.27 -5.46 5.12
C ALA A 38 -3.72 -5.58 5.64
N GLN A 39 -4.23 -4.51 6.27
CA GLN A 39 -5.62 -4.44 6.74
C GLN A 39 -6.64 -4.46 5.60
N ASP A 40 -6.42 -3.68 4.55
CA ASP A 40 -7.31 -3.61 3.38
C ASP A 40 -7.20 -4.89 2.54
N LEU A 41 -6.01 -5.46 2.41
CA LEU A 41 -5.82 -6.78 1.81
C LEU A 41 -6.58 -7.86 2.59
N GLY A 42 -6.55 -7.82 3.92
CA GLY A 42 -7.33 -8.73 4.75
C GLY A 42 -8.84 -8.59 4.56
N ARG A 43 -9.34 -7.34 4.44
CA ARG A 43 -10.74 -7.08 4.11
C ARG A 43 -11.12 -7.61 2.73
N LEU A 44 -10.21 -7.55 1.75
CA LEU A 44 -10.41 -8.12 0.43
C LEU A 44 -10.46 -9.65 0.46
N MET A 45 -9.58 -10.28 1.25
CA MET A 45 -9.54 -11.74 1.41
C MET A 45 -10.64 -12.29 2.34
N GLY A 46 -11.42 -11.42 2.98
CA GLY A 46 -12.42 -11.80 3.98
C GLY A 46 -11.82 -12.36 5.28
N LYS A 47 -10.52 -12.17 5.51
CA LYS A 47 -9.80 -12.63 6.72
C LYS A 47 -8.73 -11.61 7.13
N PRO A 48 -8.59 -11.30 8.44
CA PRO A 48 -7.57 -10.37 8.89
C PRO A 48 -6.17 -10.88 8.52
N LEU A 49 -5.41 -10.04 7.82
CA LEU A 49 -4.03 -10.32 7.46
C LEU A 49 -3.14 -9.98 8.67
N ASN A 50 -2.98 -10.95 9.57
CA ASN A 50 -2.15 -10.79 10.77
C ASN A 50 -0.65 -10.80 10.40
N GLU A 51 0.21 -10.30 11.30
CA GLU A 51 1.66 -10.28 11.10
C GLU A 51 2.23 -11.64 10.66
N ARG A 52 1.73 -12.73 11.26
CA ARG A 52 2.16 -14.10 10.91
C ARG A 52 1.85 -14.48 9.46
N LEU A 53 0.77 -13.96 8.88
CA LEU A 53 0.42 -14.18 7.48
C LEU A 53 1.29 -13.31 6.56
N THR A 54 1.57 -12.08 6.96
CA THR A 54 2.51 -11.24 6.21
C THR A 54 3.94 -11.78 6.23
N LEU A 55 4.33 -12.55 7.26
CA LEU A 55 5.62 -13.22 7.30
C LEU A 55 5.75 -14.39 6.31
N LYS A 56 4.63 -14.94 5.83
CA LYS A 56 4.62 -15.96 4.76
C LYS A 56 4.83 -15.36 3.37
N LEU A 57 4.69 -14.04 3.24
CA LEU A 57 4.99 -13.35 2.00
C LEU A 57 6.50 -13.27 1.83
N ASP A 58 6.95 -13.41 0.59
CA ASP A 58 8.36 -13.23 0.26
C ASP A 58 8.82 -11.79 0.58
N PRO A 59 10.12 -11.56 0.84
CA PRO A 59 10.63 -10.23 1.20
C PRO A 59 10.33 -9.12 0.18
N ASP A 60 10.14 -9.48 -1.09
CA ASP A 60 9.77 -8.58 -2.19
C ASP A 60 8.25 -8.32 -2.27
N GLN A 61 7.43 -9.14 -1.60
CA GLN A 61 5.96 -9.02 -1.57
C GLN A 61 5.45 -8.24 -0.34
N ARG A 62 6.31 -8.00 0.65
CA ARG A 62 5.95 -7.28 1.88
C ARG A 62 6.86 -6.07 2.10
N ARG A 63 6.27 -4.97 2.55
CA ARG A 63 7.03 -3.78 2.93
C ARG A 63 6.40 -3.12 4.15
N THR A 64 7.21 -2.90 5.18
CA THR A 64 6.80 -2.10 6.33
C THR A 64 7.00 -0.64 5.98
N VAL A 65 5.91 0.13 6.01
CA VAL A 65 5.95 1.57 5.78
C VAL A 65 5.63 2.25 7.10
N SER A 66 6.57 3.02 7.62
CA SER A 66 6.34 3.85 8.80
C SER A 66 5.55 5.09 8.36
N ALA A 67 4.22 4.98 8.34
CA ALA A 67 3.37 6.16 8.21
C ALA A 67 3.39 6.89 9.56
N PHE A 68 4.16 7.97 9.66
CA PHE A 68 4.02 8.90 10.79
C PHE A 68 2.63 9.52 10.67
N ARG A 69 1.74 9.10 11.55
CA ARG A 69 0.40 9.68 11.67
C ARG A 69 0.56 10.93 12.54
N ALA A 70 0.58 12.10 11.92
CA ALA A 70 0.53 13.39 12.60
C ALA A 70 -0.90 13.67 13.09
#